data_AF-A0A521MJ93-F1
#
_entry.id   AF-A0A521MJ93-F1
#
_cell.length_a   1.000
_cell.length_b   1.000
_cell.length_c   1.000
_cell.angle_alpha   90.00
_cell.angle_beta   90.00
_cell.angle_gamma   90.00
#
_symmetry.space_group_name_H-M   'P 1'
#
loop_
_entity.id
_entity.type
_entity.pdbx_description
1 polymer ?
#
loop_
_entity_poly.entity_id
_entity_poly.type
_entity_poly.pdbx_seq_one_letter_code
_entity_poly.pdbx_strand_id
1 'polypeptide(L)'
;MSARTKARKRALDILFAADVRQIPIAESLAAEAGRAAGEPDRQTSWLYARDIVDGVMDHFSEIDETIETYAQGWTIARMPAVDRALLRIAIWEILYNDEVPASVAIAEAVEAAKTLSTDDSSGFINGVLGKVAQSA
;
A
#
# COMPACT_ATOMS: atom_id res chain seq x y z
N MET A 1 -9.15 -11.14 -10.99
CA MET A 1 -8.28 -10.50 -9.99
C MET A 1 -7.22 -11.52 -9.56
N SER A 2 -5.94 -11.21 -9.72
CA SER A 2 -4.85 -12.13 -9.38
C SER A 2 -4.74 -12.35 -7.87
N ALA A 3 -4.00 -13.37 -7.43
CA ALA A 3 -3.72 -13.58 -6.00
C ALA A 3 -3.00 -12.37 -5.38
N ARG A 4 -2.08 -11.73 -6.11
CA ARG A 4 -1.36 -10.52 -5.67
C ARG A 4 -2.28 -9.30 -5.59
N THR A 5 -3.19 -9.11 -6.54
CA THR A 5 -4.17 -8.01 -6.48
C THR A 5 -5.11 -8.17 -5.27
N LYS A 6 -5.56 -9.40 -4.96
CA LYS A 6 -6.34 -9.67 -3.74
C LYS A 6 -5.54 -9.37 -2.46
N ALA A 7 -4.27 -9.75 -2.45
CA ALA A 7 -3.37 -9.48 -1.34
C ALA A 7 -3.13 -7.98 -1.12
N ARG A 8 -2.86 -7.20 -2.18
CA ARG A 8 -2.75 -5.73 -2.10
C ARG A 8 -4.01 -5.08 -1.55
N LYS A 9 -5.18 -5.53 -1.98
CA LYS A 9 -6.45 -5.05 -1.43
C LYS A 9 -6.56 -5.33 0.08
N ARG A 10 -6.13 -6.51 0.52
CA ARG A 10 -6.15 -6.85 1.95
C ARG A 10 -5.14 -6.03 2.75
N ALA A 11 -3.93 -5.83 2.23
CA ALA A 11 -2.94 -4.94 2.84
C ALA A 11 -3.47 -3.50 2.94
N LEU A 12 -4.13 -3.01 1.88
CA LEU A 12 -4.82 -1.72 1.86
C LEU A 12 -5.87 -1.64 2.98
N ASP A 13 -6.74 -2.65 3.11
CA ASP A 13 -7.76 -2.67 4.17
C ASP A 13 -7.13 -2.61 5.58
N ILE A 14 -6.01 -3.29 5.80
CA ILE A 14 -5.29 -3.29 7.09
C ILE A 14 -4.69 -1.91 7.39
N LEU A 15 -3.95 -1.33 6.43
CA LEU A 15 -3.30 -0.02 6.57
C LEU A 15 -4.33 1.09 6.72
N PHE A 16 -5.39 1.06 5.92
CA PHE A 16 -6.50 2.01 6.00
C PHE A 16 -7.22 1.91 7.35
N ALA A 17 -7.51 0.69 7.84
CA ALA A 17 -8.16 0.50 9.12
C ALA A 17 -7.29 1.00 10.29
N ALA A 18 -5.97 0.77 10.24
CA ALA A 18 -5.04 1.28 11.25
C ALA A 18 -5.08 2.81 11.31
N ASP A 19 -5.04 3.44 10.14
CA ASP A 19 -5.05 4.88 9.97
C ASP A 19 -6.36 5.51 10.44
N VAL A 20 -7.51 5.05 9.93
CA VAL A 20 -8.82 5.59 10.30
C VAL A 20 -9.12 5.40 11.80
N ARG A 21 -8.68 4.28 12.38
CA ARG A 21 -8.89 4.00 13.82
C ARG A 21 -7.83 4.63 14.71
N GLN A 22 -6.76 5.20 14.14
CA GLN A 22 -5.62 5.74 14.86
C GLN A 22 -5.02 4.72 15.83
N ILE A 23 -4.87 3.47 15.36
CA ILE A 23 -4.24 2.38 16.10
C ILE A 23 -2.92 1.97 15.41
N PRO A 24 -1.99 1.32 16.13
CA PRO A 24 -0.78 0.79 15.50
C PRO A 24 -1.11 -0.19 14.37
N ILE A 25 -0.33 -0.16 13.29
CA ILE A 25 -0.49 -1.10 12.15
C ILE A 25 -0.41 -2.56 12.63
N ALA A 26 0.50 -2.84 13.56
CA ALA A 26 0.67 -4.15 14.19
C ALA A 26 -0.63 -4.68 14.83
N GLU A 27 -1.42 -3.79 15.46
CA GLU A 27 -2.70 -4.16 16.08
C GLU A 27 -3.75 -4.48 15.00
N SER A 28 -3.83 -3.65 13.95
CA SER A 28 -4.71 -3.90 12.80
C SER A 28 -4.37 -5.22 12.09
N LEU A 29 -3.08 -5.49 11.90
CA LEU A 29 -2.57 -6.73 11.30
C LEU A 29 -2.91 -7.94 12.16
N ALA A 30 -2.71 -7.87 13.48
CA ALA A 30 -3.04 -8.96 14.40
C ALA A 30 -4.54 -9.29 14.39
N ALA A 31 -5.40 -8.27 14.33
CA ALA A 31 -6.84 -8.46 14.21
C ALA A 31 -7.22 -9.17 12.90
N GLU A 32 -6.58 -8.82 11.78
CA GLU A 32 -6.82 -9.45 10.50
C GLU A 32 -6.26 -10.87 10.41
N ALA A 33 -5.11 -11.14 11.06
CA ALA A 33 -4.53 -12.47 11.18
C ALA A 33 -5.47 -13.45 11.90
N GLY A 34 -6.12 -13.00 12.98
CA GLY A 34 -7.12 -13.79 13.69
C GLY A 34 -8.32 -14.17 12.82
N ARG A 35 -8.76 -13.28 11.93
CA ARG A 35 -9.82 -13.58 10.95
C ARG A 35 -9.34 -14.53 9.86
N ALA A 36 -8.13 -14.31 9.33
CA ALA A 36 -7.53 -15.14 8.28
C ALA A 36 -7.36 -16.60 8.70
N ALA A 37 -7.07 -16.87 9.99
CA ALA A 37 -6.94 -18.21 10.53
C ALA A 37 -8.23 -19.07 10.38
N GLY A 38 -9.40 -18.44 10.26
CA GLY A 38 -10.67 -19.10 10.02
C GLY A 38 -11.00 -19.37 8.54
N GLU A 39 -10.17 -18.93 7.59
CA GLU A 39 -10.46 -18.96 6.15
C GLU A 39 -9.29 -19.53 5.31
N PRO A 40 -9.10 -20.86 5.29
CA PRO A 40 -7.95 -21.52 4.63
C PRO A 40 -7.83 -21.23 3.13
N ASP A 41 -8.97 -21.09 2.43
CA ASP A 41 -9.01 -20.83 0.98
C ASP A 41 -8.38 -19.50 0.58
N ARG A 42 -8.09 -18.61 1.54
CA ARG A 42 -7.48 -17.30 1.32
C ARG A 42 -6.01 -17.24 1.74
N GLN A 43 -5.39 -18.38 2.06
CA GLN A 43 -4.05 -18.44 2.64
C GLN A 43 -2.97 -17.79 1.75
N THR A 44 -2.95 -18.06 0.44
CA THR A 44 -1.95 -17.45 -0.47
C THR A 44 -2.08 -15.92 -0.53
N SER A 45 -3.30 -15.41 -0.61
CA SER A 45 -3.53 -13.95 -0.59
C SER A 45 -3.23 -13.32 0.77
N TRP A 46 -3.29 -14.10 1.84
CA TRP A 46 -2.94 -13.66 3.18
C TRP A 46 -1.42 -13.52 3.36
N LEU A 47 -0.63 -14.50 2.90
CA LEU A 47 0.83 -14.45 3.03
C LEU A 47 1.41 -13.19 2.39
N TYR A 48 1.08 -12.93 1.12
CA TYR A 48 1.60 -11.75 0.44
C TYR A 48 1.05 -10.42 1.02
N ALA A 49 -0.19 -10.41 1.52
CA ALA A 49 -0.73 -9.23 2.19
C ALA A 49 0.05 -8.92 3.48
N ARG A 50 0.42 -9.97 4.23
CA ARG A 50 1.25 -9.86 5.42
C ARG A 50 2.64 -9.35 5.06
N ASP A 51 3.27 -9.91 4.03
CA ASP A 51 4.61 -9.47 3.59
C ASP A 51 4.62 -7.97 3.26
N ILE A 52 3.60 -7.49 2.55
CA ILE A 52 3.42 -6.05 2.28
C ILE A 52 3.34 -5.24 3.58
N VAL A 53 2.48 -5.65 4.52
CA VAL A 53 2.24 -4.86 5.75
C VAL A 53 3.47 -4.89 6.65
N ASP A 54 4.10 -6.04 6.85
CA ASP A 54 5.32 -6.19 7.64
C ASP A 54 6.44 -5.34 7.01
N GLY A 55 6.63 -5.41 5.69
CA GLY A 55 7.63 -4.61 4.99
C GLY A 55 7.37 -3.09 5.02
N VAL A 56 6.11 -2.67 4.93
CA VAL A 56 5.73 -1.26 5.14
C VAL A 56 6.03 -0.81 6.57
N MET A 57 5.84 -1.67 7.57
CA MET A 57 6.17 -1.35 8.96
C MET A 57 7.68 -1.23 9.17
N ASP A 58 8.46 -2.14 8.59
CA ASP A 58 9.92 -2.18 8.72
C ASP A 58 10.59 -0.96 8.09
N HIS A 59 10.03 -0.44 6.99
CA HIS A 59 10.56 0.71 6.24
C HIS A 59 9.68 1.96 6.37
N PHE A 60 8.82 2.04 7.40
CA PHE A 60 7.77 3.06 7.48
C PHE A 60 8.29 4.49 7.31
N SER A 61 9.37 4.85 8.02
CA SER A 61 9.94 6.19 7.97
C SER A 61 10.55 6.52 6.61
N GLU A 62 11.27 5.58 5.98
CA GLU A 62 11.88 5.77 4.66
C GLU A 62 10.81 5.90 3.56
N ILE A 63 9.74 5.10 3.66
CA ILE A 63 8.60 5.15 2.74
C ILE A 63 7.87 6.49 2.86
N ASP A 64 7.56 6.93 4.09
CA ASP A 64 6.88 8.21 4.30
C ASP A 64 7.76 9.40 3.84
N GLU A 65 9.06 9.38 4.13
CA GLU A 65 10.00 10.41 3.63
C GLU A 65 10.04 10.43 2.09
N THR A 66 10.03 9.26 1.46
CA THR A 66 9.96 9.12 -0.01
C THR A 66 8.66 9.73 -0.55
N ILE A 67 7.51 9.47 0.08
CA ILE A 67 6.23 10.06 -0.30
C ILE A 67 6.33 11.60 -0.24
N GLU A 68 6.79 12.15 0.88
CA GLU A 68 6.87 13.60 1.08
C GLU A 68 7.81 14.27 0.07
N THR A 69 8.92 13.63 -0.24
CA THR A 69 9.90 14.10 -1.23
C THR A 69 9.27 14.28 -2.61
N TYR A 70 8.44 13.33 -3.05
CA TYR A 70 7.90 13.31 -4.42
C TYR A 70 6.48 13.88 -4.55
N ALA A 71 5.75 14.07 -3.45
CA ALA A 71 4.36 14.56 -3.43
C ALA A 71 4.19 16.09 -3.65
N GLN A 72 5.26 16.82 -4.00
CA GLN A 72 5.24 18.23 -4.45
C GLN A 72 4.26 19.15 -3.69
N GLY A 73 4.47 19.32 -2.39
CA GLY A 73 3.69 20.26 -1.55
C GLY A 73 2.45 19.67 -0.90
N TRP A 74 2.19 18.37 -1.07
CA TRP A 74 1.20 17.63 -0.28
C TRP A 74 1.88 16.93 0.90
N THR A 75 1.47 17.31 2.12
CA THR A 75 1.82 16.54 3.32
C THR A 75 1.02 15.24 3.34
N ILE A 76 1.63 14.15 3.80
CA ILE A 76 0.98 12.84 3.98
C ILE A 76 -0.36 12.94 4.72
N ALA A 77 -0.43 13.78 5.77
CA ALA A 77 -1.61 13.98 6.59
C ALA A 77 -2.82 14.57 5.84
N ARG A 78 -2.60 15.23 4.69
CA ARG A 78 -3.67 15.83 3.87
C ARG A 78 -4.17 14.90 2.78
N MET A 79 -3.49 13.79 2.54
CA MET A 79 -3.90 12.80 1.55
C MET A 79 -5.12 12.02 2.05
N PRO A 80 -6.04 11.61 1.14
CA PRO A 80 -7.01 10.57 1.47
C PRO A 80 -6.31 9.35 2.08
N ALA A 81 -6.91 8.74 3.09
CA ALA A 81 -6.30 7.58 3.77
C ALA A 81 -6.06 6.40 2.80
N VAL A 82 -6.93 6.24 1.81
CA VAL A 82 -6.75 5.26 0.72
C VAL A 82 -5.50 5.57 -0.10
N ASP A 83 -5.32 6.82 -0.54
CA ASP A 83 -4.17 7.21 -1.37
C ASP A 83 -2.85 7.03 -0.62
N ARG A 84 -2.83 7.44 0.65
CA ARG A 84 -1.67 7.25 1.53
C ARG A 84 -1.30 5.78 1.68
N ALA A 85 -2.28 4.92 1.90
CA ALA A 85 -2.05 3.48 2.00
C ALA A 85 -1.59 2.87 0.67
N LEU A 86 -2.18 3.27 -0.47
CA LEU A 86 -1.76 2.83 -1.80
C LEU A 86 -0.32 3.24 -2.12
N LEU A 87 0.07 4.47 -1.80
CA LEU A 87 1.44 4.95 -1.97
C LEU A 87 2.42 4.12 -1.12
N ARG A 88 2.11 3.87 0.15
CA ARG A 88 2.97 3.07 1.03
C ARG A 88 3.19 1.66 0.48
N ILE A 89 2.11 0.99 0.04
CA ILE A 89 2.19 -0.35 -0.56
C ILE A 89 3.06 -0.33 -1.81
N ALA A 90 2.78 0.59 -2.74
CA ALA A 90 3.46 0.61 -4.02
C ALA A 90 4.93 1.00 -3.91
N ILE A 91 5.27 1.96 -3.04
CA ILE A 91 6.66 2.35 -2.78
C ILE A 91 7.42 1.19 -2.14
N TRP A 92 6.80 0.48 -1.19
CA TRP A 92 7.41 -0.71 -0.63
C TRP A 92 7.73 -1.75 -1.72
N GLU A 93 6.76 -2.02 -2.60
CA GLU A 93 6.98 -2.96 -3.71
C GLU A 93 8.08 -2.49 -4.68
N ILE A 94 8.16 -1.18 -4.96
CA ILE A 94 9.16 -0.63 -5.89
C ILE A 94 10.58 -0.68 -5.32
N LEU A 95 10.74 -0.38 -4.02
CA LEU A 95 12.06 -0.18 -3.41
C LEU A 95 12.61 -1.41 -2.69
N TYR A 96 11.74 -2.30 -2.21
CA TYR A 96 12.15 -3.39 -1.31
C TYR A 96 11.64 -4.77 -1.75
N ASN A 97 10.97 -4.89 -2.90
CA ASN A 97 10.49 -6.16 -3.42
C ASN A 97 10.88 -6.40 -4.88
N ASP A 98 12.06 -7.00 -5.07
CA ASP A 98 12.62 -7.33 -6.39
C ASP A 98 11.76 -8.31 -7.22
N GLU A 99 10.79 -9.00 -6.61
CA GLU A 99 9.86 -9.88 -7.34
C GLU A 99 8.74 -9.13 -8.07
N VAL A 100 8.59 -7.83 -7.83
CA VAL A 100 7.54 -6.99 -8.42
C VAL A 100 8.17 -5.92 -9.30
N PRO A 101 8.00 -6.01 -10.63
CA PRO A 101 8.43 -4.93 -11.51
C PRO A 101 7.74 -3.61 -11.13
N ALA A 102 8.50 -2.52 -11.06
CA ALA A 102 7.98 -1.21 -10.67
C ALA A 102 6.75 -0.78 -11.51
N SER A 103 6.74 -1.08 -12.82
CA SER A 103 5.61 -0.80 -13.69
C SER A 103 4.33 -1.54 -13.29
N VAL A 104 4.44 -2.74 -12.73
CA VAL A 104 3.30 -3.53 -12.21
C VAL A 104 2.79 -2.94 -10.90
N ALA A 105 3.69 -2.58 -9.97
CA ALA A 105 3.31 -1.92 -8.72
C ALA A 105 2.56 -0.60 -8.98
N ILE A 106 3.08 0.22 -9.90
CA ILE A 106 2.44 1.47 -10.33
C ILE A 106 1.05 1.20 -10.92
N ALA A 107 0.94 0.28 -11.88
CA ALA A 107 -0.33 -0.01 -12.55
C ALA A 107 -1.40 -0.48 -11.54
N GLU A 108 -1.04 -1.35 -10.61
CA GLU A 108 -1.97 -1.87 -9.60
C GLU A 108 -2.43 -0.78 -8.62
N ALA A 109 -1.52 0.10 -8.19
CA ALA A 109 -1.87 1.23 -7.33
C ALA A 109 -2.80 2.24 -8.03
N VAL A 110 -2.54 2.54 -9.31
CA VAL A 110 -3.35 3.44 -10.12
C VAL A 110 -4.75 2.87 -10.35
N GLU A 111 -4.88 1.60 -10.69
CA GLU A 111 -6.19 0.95 -10.86
C GLU A 111 -6.96 0.86 -9.54
N ALA A 112 -6.29 0.61 -8.42
CA ALA A 112 -6.93 0.66 -7.10
C ALA A 112 -7.43 2.07 -6.77
N ALA A 113 -6.64 3.12 -7.06
CA ALA A 113 -7.03 4.50 -6.81
C ALA A 113 -8.27 4.92 -7.59
N LYS A 114 -8.37 4.52 -8.87
CA LYS A 114 -9.56 4.79 -9.71
C LYS A 114 -10.85 4.20 -9.13
N THR A 115 -10.74 3.10 -8.40
CA THR A 115 -11.92 2.35 -7.91
C THR A 115 -12.26 2.67 -6.45
N LEU A 116 -11.29 3.13 -5.67
CA LEU A 116 -11.42 3.25 -4.20
C LEU A 116 -11.23 4.68 -3.67
N SER A 117 -10.86 5.64 -4.53
CA SER A 117 -10.56 7.02 -4.11
C SER A 117 -11.24 8.05 -5.02
N THR A 118 -10.69 9.26 -5.15
CA THR A 118 -11.27 10.35 -5.95
C THR A 118 -10.81 10.31 -7.40
N ASP A 119 -11.48 11.09 -8.26
CA ASP A 119 -11.16 11.20 -9.69
C ASP A 119 -9.70 11.65 -9.94
N ASP A 120 -9.16 12.50 -9.05
CA ASP A 120 -7.80 13.05 -9.14
C ASP A 120 -6.72 12.10 -8.58
N SER A 121 -7.09 11.14 -7.74
CA SER A 121 -6.15 10.27 -7.02
C SER A 121 -5.28 9.43 -7.95
N SER A 122 -5.87 8.91 -9.04
CA SER A 122 -5.15 8.03 -9.97
C SER A 122 -4.00 8.74 -10.69
N GLY A 123 -4.21 9.99 -11.10
CA GLY A 123 -3.19 10.83 -11.73
C GLY A 123 -2.10 11.24 -10.73
N PHE A 124 -2.50 11.61 -9.52
CA PHE A 124 -1.57 11.95 -8.44
C PHE A 124 -0.65 10.77 -8.08
N ILE A 125 -1.21 9.59 -7.80
CA ILE A 125 -0.44 8.38 -7.46
C ILE A 125 0.51 8.00 -8.60
N ASN A 126 0.04 8.02 -9.85
CA ASN A 126 0.89 7.73 -11.00
C ASN A 126 2.09 8.70 -11.10
N GLY A 127 1.85 9.99 -10.86
CA GLY A 127 2.88 11.02 -10.90
C GLY A 127 3.94 10.87 -9.80
N VAL A 128 3.53 10.52 -8.58
CA VAL A 128 4.45 10.28 -7.45
C VAL A 128 5.28 9.02 -7.71
N LEU A 129 4.61 7.88 -7.95
CA LEU A 129 5.31 6.60 -8.11
C LEU A 129 6.20 6.56 -9.36
N GLY A 130 5.81 7.27 -10.43
CA GLY A 130 6.64 7.40 -11.61
C GLY A 130 7.97 8.11 -11.35
N LYS A 131 8.04 9.02 -10.36
CA LYS A 131 9.31 9.64 -9.94
C LYS A 131 10.11 8.73 -9.03
N VAL A 132 9.46 8.02 -8.11
CA VAL A 132 10.10 7.03 -7.24
C VAL A 132 10.79 5.94 -8.07
N ALA A 133 10.11 5.41 -9.09
CA ALA A 133 10.68 4.37 -9.95
C ALA A 133 11.85 4.84 -10.83
N GLN A 134 12.09 6.15 -10.96
CA GLN A 134 13.25 6.70 -11.68
C GLN A 134 14.47 6.89 -10.77
N SER A 135 14.26 6.92 -9.45
CA SER A 135 15.33 7.06 -8.44
C SER A 135 15.72 5.73 -7.78
N ALA A 136 14.95 4.67 -8.03
CA ALA A 136 15.23 3.30 -7.61
C ALA A 136 16.30 2.62 -8.48
#